data_AF-A0A2H3BIF9-F1
#
_entry.id   AF-A0A2H3BIF9-F1
#
_cell.length_a   1.000
_cell.length_b   1.000
_cell.length_c   1.000
_cell.angle_alpha   90.00
_cell.angle_beta   90.00
_cell.angle_gamma   90.00
#
_symmetry.space_group_name_H-M   'P 1'
#
loop_
_entity.id
_entity.type
_entity.pdbx_description
1 polymer ?
#
loop_
_entity_poly.entity_id
_entity_poly.type
_entity_poly.pdbx_seq_one_letter_code
_entity_poly.pdbx_strand_id
1 'polypeptide(L)'
;PPSTPGNSSQPHMICQPFGVCEPCPSAALSQPFCQPFGNRRLMHCTEANTSPEGTPPNTGTTPEGEHLVWEPCGRIVGKERADFYEFVACNLLFAIVSLFILFARSRRLQLIHARQLAARIGLSRGRR
;
A
#
# COMPACT_ATOMS: atom_id res chain seq x y z
N PRO A 1 -29.50 0.67 36.40
CA PRO A 1 -30.28 1.88 36.04
C PRO A 1 -31.26 1.59 34.88
N PRO A 2 -32.58 1.80 35.05
CA PRO A 2 -33.56 1.48 34.02
C PRO A 2 -33.62 2.61 32.97
N SER A 3 -33.60 2.24 31.69
CA SER A 3 -33.71 3.14 30.54
C SER A 3 -35.17 3.50 30.25
N THR A 4 -35.49 4.79 30.33
CA THR A 4 -36.78 5.36 29.92
C THR A 4 -36.95 5.26 28.39
N PRO A 5 -38.14 4.94 27.85
CA PRO A 5 -38.36 4.89 26.41
C PRO A 5 -38.51 6.31 25.86
N GLY A 6 -37.40 6.90 25.45
CA GLY A 6 -37.40 8.14 24.68
C GLY A 6 -37.84 7.85 23.26
N ASN A 7 -39.06 8.29 22.92
CA ASN A 7 -39.57 8.36 21.55
C ASN A 7 -38.60 9.20 20.70
N SER A 8 -37.69 8.54 20.00
CA SER A 8 -36.62 9.18 19.22
C SER A 8 -36.80 8.81 17.76
N SER A 9 -37.55 9.67 17.05
CA SER A 9 -37.59 9.69 15.59
C SER A 9 -36.21 10.11 15.07
N GLN A 10 -35.23 9.21 15.11
CA GLN A 10 -33.90 9.48 14.57
C GLN A 10 -34.02 9.66 13.06
N PRO A 11 -33.50 10.75 12.47
CA PRO A 11 -33.47 10.90 11.02
C PRO A 11 -32.67 9.74 10.43
N HIS A 12 -33.27 9.02 9.49
CA HIS A 12 -32.58 7.95 8.76
C HIS A 12 -31.60 8.59 7.78
N MET A 13 -30.30 8.50 8.06
CA MET A 13 -29.26 9.02 7.17
C MET A 13 -28.76 7.95 6.21
N ILE A 14 -28.63 8.31 4.94
CA ILE A 14 -28.03 7.48 3.89
C ILE A 14 -26.67 8.08 3.54
N CYS A 15 -25.61 7.31 3.78
CA CYS A 15 -24.24 7.74 3.52
C CYS A 15 -23.66 7.00 2.31
N GLN A 16 -23.06 7.77 1.39
CA GLN A 16 -22.41 7.24 0.20
C GLN A 16 -20.95 7.71 0.12
N PRO A 17 -20.02 6.85 -0.33
CA PRO A 17 -18.63 7.25 -0.49
C PRO A 17 -18.48 8.35 -1.55
N PHE A 18 -17.72 9.39 -1.23
CA PHE A 18 -17.48 10.53 -2.11
C PHE A 18 -15.99 10.69 -2.47
N GLY A 19 -15.10 10.44 -1.50
CA GLY A 19 -13.65 10.62 -1.66
C GLY A 19 -12.89 9.36 -2.09
N VAL A 20 -11.64 9.58 -2.53
CA VAL A 20 -10.66 8.50 -2.71
C VAL A 20 -10.15 7.97 -1.37
N CYS A 21 -9.68 6.74 -1.35
CA CYS A 21 -9.04 6.15 -0.18
C CYS A 21 -7.65 6.73 0.00
N GLU A 22 -7.42 7.43 1.11
CA GLU A 22 -6.17 8.10 1.45
C GLU A 22 -5.59 7.58 2.77
N PRO A 23 -4.25 7.66 2.96
CA PRO A 23 -3.64 7.35 4.24
C PRO A 23 -4.09 8.34 5.32
N CYS A 24 -4.36 7.82 6.50
CA CYS A 24 -4.66 8.67 7.65
C CYS A 24 -3.44 9.48 8.10
N PRO A 25 -3.64 10.71 8.58
CA PRO A 25 -2.57 11.45 9.24
C PRO A 25 -2.17 10.73 10.53
N SER A 26 -0.89 10.81 10.89
CA SER A 26 -0.32 10.12 12.06
C SER A 26 -1.05 10.43 13.37
N ALA A 27 -1.54 11.66 13.54
CA ALA A 27 -2.29 12.09 14.72
C ALA A 27 -3.69 11.42 14.85
N ALA A 28 -4.25 10.90 13.75
CA ALA A 28 -5.57 10.28 13.72
C ALA A 28 -5.51 8.75 13.53
N LEU A 29 -4.33 8.15 13.52
CA LEU A 29 -4.17 6.73 13.20
C LEU A 29 -4.93 5.81 14.17
N SER A 30 -5.10 6.24 15.43
CA SER A 30 -5.87 5.55 16.46
C SER A 30 -7.39 5.75 16.35
N GLN A 31 -7.85 6.65 15.49
CA GLN A 31 -9.28 6.94 15.35
C GLN A 31 -10.00 5.80 14.60
N PRO A 32 -11.28 5.54 14.92
CA PRO A 32 -12.03 4.45 14.31
C PRO A 32 -12.12 4.53 12.78
N PHE A 33 -12.20 5.74 12.22
CA PHE A 33 -12.25 5.95 10.77
C PHE A 33 -10.93 5.62 10.04
N CYS A 34 -9.88 5.26 10.77
CA CYS A 34 -8.59 4.83 10.23
C CYS A 34 -8.34 3.34 10.42
N GLN A 35 -9.20 2.60 11.12
CA GLN A 35 -8.95 1.21 11.45
C GLN A 35 -9.68 0.26 10.47
N PRO A 36 -9.09 -0.89 10.11
CA PRO A 36 -7.80 -1.44 10.56
C PRO A 36 -6.60 -1.07 9.67
N PHE A 37 -6.82 -0.49 8.49
CA PHE A 37 -5.79 -0.36 7.45
C PHE A 37 -4.97 0.93 7.52
N GLY A 38 -5.28 1.84 8.45
CA GLY A 38 -4.68 3.17 8.50
C GLY A 38 -5.13 4.08 7.36
N ASN A 39 -6.21 3.75 6.65
CA ASN A 39 -6.70 4.52 5.51
C ASN A 39 -8.16 4.94 5.73
N ARG A 40 -8.50 6.14 5.24
CA ARG A 40 -9.83 6.74 5.33
C ARG A 40 -10.30 7.29 3.98
N ARG A 41 -11.60 7.45 3.79
CA ARG A 41 -12.17 8.21 2.67
C ARG A 41 -13.34 9.08 3.15
N LEU A 42 -13.60 10.16 2.41
CA LEU A 42 -14.76 11.00 2.66
C LEU A 42 -16.04 10.28 2.21
N MET A 43 -17.06 10.34 3.05
CA MET A 43 -18.43 9.96 2.73
C MET A 43 -19.36 11.16 2.86
N HIS A 44 -20.42 11.12 2.07
CA HIS A 44 -21.47 12.10 2.01
C HIS A 44 -22.76 11.50 2.56
N CYS A 45 -23.29 12.07 3.64
CA CYS A 45 -24.54 11.62 4.25
C CYS A 45 -25.66 12.62 3.98
N THR A 46 -26.80 12.09 3.56
CA THR A 46 -28.04 12.83 3.32
C THR A 46 -29.18 12.25 4.15
N GLU A 47 -30.13 13.08 4.56
CA GLU A 47 -31.34 12.61 5.22
C GLU A 47 -32.27 11.93 4.21
N ALA A 48 -32.82 10.76 4.55
CA ALA A 48 -33.68 9.99 3.64
C ALA A 48 -35.05 10.64 3.36
N ASN A 49 -35.44 11.67 4.12
CA ASN A 49 -36.79 12.27 4.07
C ASN A 49 -36.87 13.63 3.35
N THR A 50 -35.76 14.20 2.88
CA THR A 50 -35.75 15.47 2.13
C THR A 50 -35.86 15.20 0.63
N SER A 51 -37.11 15.18 0.14
CA SER A 51 -37.43 15.42 -1.27
C SER A 51 -37.02 16.85 -1.66
N PRO A 52 -36.55 17.13 -2.90
CA PRO A 52 -36.03 18.43 -3.28
C PRO A 52 -37.17 19.42 -3.55
N GLU A 53 -37.77 20.00 -2.51
CA GLU A 53 -38.68 21.14 -2.66
C GLU A 53 -37.92 22.44 -2.32
N GLY A 54 -37.84 23.36 -3.28
CA GLY A 54 -36.88 24.45 -3.33
C GLY A 54 -36.93 25.47 -2.19
N THR A 55 -35.75 26.00 -1.85
CA THR A 55 -35.58 27.27 -1.11
C THR A 55 -34.35 28.00 -1.68
N PRO A 56 -34.41 29.33 -1.92
CA PRO A 56 -33.40 30.05 -2.70
C PRO A 56 -32.09 30.33 -1.93
N PRO A 57 -30.98 30.61 -2.63
CA PRO A 57 -29.63 30.51 -2.08
C PRO A 57 -29.23 31.81 -1.38
N ASN A 58 -28.89 31.75 -0.10
CA ASN A 58 -28.15 32.83 0.57
C ASN A 58 -26.98 32.26 1.37
N THR A 59 -25.77 32.63 0.91
CA THR A 59 -24.51 32.69 1.67
C THR A 59 -23.90 31.35 2.09
N GLY A 60 -23.00 30.79 1.26
CA GLY A 60 -21.81 30.04 1.68
C GLY A 60 -21.98 28.85 2.64
N THR A 61 -23.17 28.26 2.74
CA THR A 61 -23.48 27.18 3.67
C THR A 61 -23.85 25.96 2.84
N THR A 62 -23.17 24.84 3.10
CA THR A 62 -23.48 23.50 2.57
C THR A 62 -25.00 23.28 2.58
N PRO A 63 -25.59 22.72 1.50
CA PRO A 63 -27.04 22.48 1.44
C PRO A 63 -27.51 21.75 2.70
N GLU A 64 -28.55 22.30 3.33
CA GLU A 64 -29.15 21.82 4.56
C GLU A 64 -29.50 20.33 4.41
N GLY A 65 -28.73 19.46 5.08
CA GLY A 65 -28.88 18.00 5.02
C GLY A 65 -27.66 17.23 4.48
N GLU A 66 -26.63 17.91 3.96
CA GLU A 66 -25.40 17.28 3.45
C GLU A 66 -24.28 17.31 4.50
N HIS A 67 -23.93 16.14 5.06
CA HIS A 67 -22.87 16.00 6.05
C HIS A 67 -21.65 15.25 5.49
N LEU A 68 -20.47 15.86 5.60
CA LEU A 68 -19.19 15.22 5.28
C LEU A 68 -18.62 14.49 6.49
N VAL A 69 -18.35 13.20 6.34
CA VAL A 69 -17.83 12.34 7.41
C VAL A 69 -16.69 11.46 6.86
N TRP A 70 -15.80 11.02 7.75
CA TRP A 70 -14.75 10.07 7.41
C TRP A 70 -15.19 8.63 7.71
N GLU A 71 -14.98 7.73 6.76
CA GLU A 71 -15.15 6.29 6.96
C GLU A 71 -13.83 5.55 6.70
N PRO A 72 -13.62 4.38 7.35
CA PRO A 72 -12.48 3.54 7.02
C PRO A 72 -12.61 3.00 5.61
N CYS A 73 -11.49 2.89 4.90
CA CYS A 73 -11.45 2.29 3.57
C CYS A 73 -10.40 1.17 3.50
N GLY A 74 -10.37 0.49 2.35
CA GLY A 74 -9.49 -0.65 2.12
C GLY A 74 -8.01 -0.27 2.01
N ARG A 75 -7.22 -1.23 1.55
CA ARG A 75 -5.81 -1.04 1.23
C ARG A 75 -5.64 -0.26 -0.06
N ILE A 76 -4.65 0.62 -0.09
CA ILE A 76 -4.31 1.42 -1.28
C ILE A 76 -3.36 0.58 -2.15
N VAL A 77 -3.93 -0.19 -3.07
CA VAL A 77 -3.21 -1.19 -3.90
C VAL A 77 -2.04 -0.59 -4.67
N GLY A 78 -2.17 0.65 -5.17
CA GLY A 78 -1.09 1.32 -5.90
C GLY A 78 0.17 1.52 -5.06
N LYS A 79 0.00 1.89 -3.79
CA LYS A 79 1.10 2.09 -2.85
C LYS A 79 1.73 0.76 -2.43
N GLU A 80 0.90 -0.21 -2.05
CA GLU A 80 1.40 -1.53 -1.64
C GLU A 80 2.18 -2.25 -2.75
N ARG A 81 1.76 -2.09 -4.01
CA ARG A 81 2.49 -2.65 -5.15
C ARG A 81 3.87 -2.02 -5.32
N ALA A 82 4.00 -0.71 -5.14
CA ALA A 82 5.29 -0.04 -5.21
C ALA A 82 6.24 -0.55 -4.12
N ASP A 83 5.75 -0.59 -2.86
CA ASP A 83 6.52 -1.09 -1.72
C ASP A 83 6.93 -2.57 -1.91
N PHE A 84 6.05 -3.39 -2.51
CA PHE A 84 6.35 -4.78 -2.86
C PHE A 84 7.49 -4.90 -3.90
N TYR A 85 7.44 -4.09 -4.97
CA TYR A 85 8.48 -4.12 -6.00
C TYR A 85 9.82 -3.62 -5.49
N GLU A 86 9.84 -2.67 -4.57
CA GLU A 86 11.07 -2.25 -3.87
C GLU A 86 11.71 -3.43 -3.14
N PHE A 87 10.91 -4.16 -2.36
CA PHE A 87 11.38 -5.35 -1.65
C PHE A 87 11.92 -6.42 -2.62
N VAL A 88 11.21 -6.71 -3.71
CA VAL A 88 11.63 -7.68 -4.72
C VAL A 88 12.93 -7.23 -5.39
N ALA A 89 13.05 -5.97 -5.77
CA ALA A 89 14.24 -5.42 -6.41
C ALA A 89 15.48 -5.53 -5.51
N CYS A 90 15.34 -5.21 -4.22
CA CYS A 90 16.42 -5.36 -3.23
C CYS A 90 16.91 -6.83 -3.13
N ASN A 91 15.99 -7.79 -3.06
CA ASN A 91 16.35 -9.21 -3.00
C ASN A 91 16.99 -9.71 -4.30
N LEU A 92 16.48 -9.27 -5.46
CA LEU A 92 17.09 -9.59 -6.76
C LEU A 92 18.50 -9.03 -6.87
N LEU A 93 18.75 -7.82 -6.37
CA LEU A 93 20.09 -7.24 -6.33
C LEU A 93 21.05 -8.09 -5.49
N PHE A 94 20.63 -8.51 -4.28
CA PHE A 94 21.46 -9.41 -3.47
C PHE A 94 21.71 -10.77 -4.15
N ALA A 95 20.70 -11.32 -4.81
CA ALA A 95 20.85 -12.57 -5.57
C ALA A 95 21.87 -12.41 -6.72
N ILE A 96 21.78 -11.32 -7.49
CA ILE A 96 22.70 -11.02 -8.60
C ILE A 96 24.13 -10.85 -8.09
N VAL A 97 24.33 -10.08 -7.02
CA VAL A 97 25.65 -9.87 -6.42
C VAL A 97 26.24 -11.19 -5.92
N SER A 98 25.44 -12.01 -5.26
CA SER A 98 25.86 -13.33 -4.77
C SER A 98 26.27 -14.25 -5.91
N LEU A 99 25.46 -14.33 -6.97
CA LEU A 99 25.76 -15.12 -8.17
C LEU A 99 27.01 -14.61 -8.89
N PHE A 100 27.18 -13.29 -8.97
CA PHE A 100 28.38 -12.69 -9.58
C PHE A 100 29.65 -13.08 -8.82
N ILE A 101 29.63 -12.97 -7.48
CA ILE A 101 30.76 -13.38 -6.63
C ILE A 101 31.05 -14.88 -6.80
N LEU A 102 30.02 -15.72 -6.78
CA LEU A 102 30.17 -17.17 -6.97
C LEU A 102 30.74 -17.51 -8.35
N PHE A 103 30.28 -16.84 -9.40
CA PHE A 103 30.77 -17.04 -10.77
C PHE A 103 32.22 -16.58 -10.91
N ALA A 104 32.56 -15.39 -10.39
CA ALA A 104 33.92 -14.87 -10.40
C ALA A 104 34.88 -15.79 -9.64
N ARG A 105 34.48 -16.26 -8.46
CA ARG A 105 35.27 -17.21 -7.66
C ARG A 105 35.44 -18.55 -8.38
N SER A 106 34.36 -19.09 -8.93
CA SER A 106 34.39 -20.36 -9.67
C SER A 106 35.33 -20.29 -10.87
N ARG A 107 35.27 -19.21 -11.66
CA ARG A 107 36.20 -18.99 -12.78
C ARG A 107 37.65 -18.88 -12.33
N ARG A 108 37.92 -18.11 -11.27
CA ARG A 108 39.29 -17.98 -10.72
C ARG A 108 39.85 -19.34 -10.31
N LEU A 109 39.06 -20.16 -9.61
CA LEU A 109 39.48 -21.50 -9.18
C LEU A 109 39.71 -22.43 -10.38
N GLN A 110 38.83 -22.41 -11.39
CA GLN A 110 38.99 -23.21 -12.60
C GLN A 110 40.28 -22.85 -13.35
N LEU A 111 40.61 -21.56 -13.47
CA LEU A 111 41.87 -21.11 -14.09
C LEU A 111 43.10 -21.59 -13.32
N ILE A 112 43.05 -21.57 -11.99
CA ILE A 112 44.14 -22.05 -11.14
C ILE A 112 44.32 -23.57 -11.30
N HIS A 113 43.23 -24.34 -11.27
CA HIS A 113 43.27 -25.79 -11.47
C HIS A 113 43.78 -26.16 -12.87
N ALA A 114 43.36 -25.42 -13.91
CA ALA A 114 43.84 -25.61 -15.28
C ALA A 114 45.35 -25.36 -15.39
N ARG A 115 45.88 -24.34 -14.70
CA ARG A 115 47.33 -24.07 -14.64
C ARG A 115 48.09 -25.19 -13.93
N GLN A 116 47.56 -25.69 -12.81
CA GLN A 116 48.17 -26.81 -12.08
C GLN A 116 48.17 -28.10 -12.92
N LEU A 117 47.09 -28.38 -13.66
CA LEU A 117 47.02 -29.50 -14.57
C LEU A 117 48.02 -29.36 -15.72
N ALA A 118 48.13 -28.19 -16.35
CA ALA A 118 49.11 -27.93 -17.41
C ALA A 118 50.57 -28.06 -16.93
N ALA A 119 50.87 -27.59 -15.71
CA ALA A 119 52.19 -27.75 -15.08
C ALA A 119 52.53 -29.21 -14.80
N ARG A 120 51.53 -30.06 -14.51
CA ARG A 120 51.73 -31.50 -14.26
C ARG A 120 51.73 -32.36 -15.52
N ILE A 121 50.90 -32.04 -16.50
CA ILE A 121 50.88 -32.76 -17.79
C ILE A 121 52.17 -32.52 -18.54
N GLY A 122 52.83 -31.36 -18.35
CA GLY A 122 54.08 -31.03 -19.01
C GLY A 122 53.89 -31.13 -20.52
N LEU A 123 53.57 -30.01 -21.18
CA LEU A 123 53.80 -29.86 -22.61
C LEU A 123 55.32 -29.94 -22.87
N SER A 124 55.87 -31.14 -22.68
CA SER A 124 57.20 -31.55 -23.03
C SER A 124 57.05 -32.31 -24.35
N ARG A 125 57.87 -31.93 -25.32
CA ARG A 125 58.26 -32.75 -26.48
C ARG A 125 57.35 -32.72 -27.71
N GLY A 126 57.14 -31.52 -28.26
CA GLY A 126 57.17 -31.34 -29.71
C GLY A 126 58.61 -31.43 -30.21
N ARG A 127 59.08 -32.65 -30.44
CA ARG A 127 60.40 -33.00 -31.00
C ARG A 127 60.48 -32.55 -32.47
N ARG A 128 61.41 -31.65 -32.81
CA ARG A 128 62.25 -31.74 -34.01
C ARG A 128 63.68 -31.49 -33.59
#